data_AF-A0A2V4GX74-F1
#
_entry.id   AF-A0A2V4GX74-F1
#
_cell.length_a   1.000
_cell.length_b   1.000
_cell.length_c   1.000
_cell.angle_alpha   90.00
_cell.angle_beta   90.00
_cell.angle_gamma   90.00
#
_symmetry.space_group_name_H-M   'P 1'
#
loop_
_entity.id
_entity.type
_entity.pdbx_description
1 polymer ?
#
loop_
_entity_poly.entity_id
_entity_poly.type
_entity_poly.pdbx_seq_one_letter_code
_entity_poly.pdbx_strand_id
1 'polypeptide(L)'
;MVIGSVVYLLFEKGGLDSRVFLVIGVTWGTYTWLKKLARLPPWSGLFLESLVLGVLLMPLILWVSTPVAGIAALGSADTALLLLCGAVSLLPLALFSFAARRLPLSVMGLMQFVLPLTQFFVALMFYGQIPSHGAMLAFALIALAMLLVILEPLLTTIFFKAKGVVEDA
;
A
#
# COMPACT_ATOMS: atom_id res chain seq x y z
N MET A 1 12.87 1.50 -20.68
CA MET A 1 11.63 2.24 -21.00
C MET A 1 11.00 2.88 -19.76
N VAL A 2 10.69 2.14 -18.69
CA VAL A 2 10.06 2.69 -17.46
C VAL A 2 10.82 3.87 -16.84
N ILE A 3 12.15 3.79 -16.72
CA ILE A 3 12.97 4.88 -16.16
C ILE A 3 12.90 6.14 -17.05
N GLY A 4 12.90 5.97 -18.37
CA GLY A 4 12.78 7.10 -19.31
C GLY A 4 11.41 7.77 -19.24
N SER A 5 10.34 7.00 -19.08
CA SER A 5 8.98 7.52 -18.86
C SER A 5 8.86 8.30 -17.55
N VAL A 6 9.49 7.81 -16.47
CA VAL A 6 9.52 8.48 -15.17
C VAL A 6 10.29 9.81 -15.23
N VAL A 7 11.44 9.85 -15.92
CA VAL A 7 12.21 11.08 -16.10
C VAL A 7 11.46 12.12 -16.94
N TYR A 8 10.76 11.69 -17.99
CA TYR A 8 9.95 12.59 -18.81
C TYR A 8 8.79 13.22 -18.01
N LEU A 9 8.06 12.41 -17.23
CA LEU A 9 6.95 12.88 -16.39
C LEU A 9 7.37 13.84 -15.27
N LEU A 10 8.65 13.82 -14.82
CA LEU A 10 9.18 14.73 -13.79
C LEU A 10 9.28 16.20 -14.25
N PHE A 11 9.31 16.44 -15.55
CA PHE A 11 9.43 17.77 -16.16
C PHE A 11 8.12 18.29 -16.77
N GLU A 12 7.10 17.44 -16.89
CA GLU A 12 5.80 17.81 -17.46
C GLU A 12 4.95 18.54 -16.40
N LYS A 13 4.55 19.78 -16.68
CA LYS A 13 3.82 20.69 -15.75
C LYS A 13 2.29 20.55 -15.82
N GLY A 14 1.77 19.38 -16.17
CA GLY A 14 0.35 19.14 -16.42
C GLY A 14 -0.36 18.36 -15.31
N GLY A 15 -0.80 19.04 -14.23
CA GLY A 15 -1.61 18.44 -13.15
C GLY A 15 -0.88 17.44 -12.25
N LEU A 16 -1.48 17.13 -11.08
CA LEU A 16 -1.02 16.21 -10.01
C LEU A 16 0.49 15.91 -10.05
N ASP A 17 1.28 16.71 -9.32
CA ASP A 17 2.74 16.69 -9.34
C ASP A 17 3.31 15.25 -9.29
N SER A 18 3.79 14.78 -10.44
CA SER A 18 4.30 13.43 -10.67
C SER A 18 5.38 13.01 -9.67
N ARG A 19 6.06 14.01 -9.07
CA ARG A 19 7.06 13.85 -8.01
C ARG A 19 6.48 13.21 -6.76
N VAL A 20 5.23 13.50 -6.42
CA VAL A 20 4.58 12.99 -5.22
C VAL A 20 4.45 11.47 -5.28
N PHE A 21 4.02 10.92 -6.42
CA PHE A 21 3.90 9.47 -6.60
C PHE A 21 5.24 8.76 -6.53
N LEU A 22 6.31 9.38 -7.02
CA LEU A 22 7.65 8.83 -6.94
C LEU A 22 8.20 8.84 -5.51
N VAL A 23 8.01 9.94 -4.79
CA VAL A 23 8.39 10.00 -3.36
C VAL A 23 7.61 8.96 -2.57
N ILE A 24 6.29 8.83 -2.79
CA ILE A 24 5.48 7.79 -2.16
C ILE A 24 5.99 6.40 -2.53
N GLY A 25 6.22 6.12 -3.81
CA GLY A 25 6.69 4.81 -4.27
C GLY A 25 8.06 4.43 -3.70
N VAL A 26 9.00 5.38 -3.68
CA VAL A 26 10.35 5.18 -3.11
C VAL A 26 10.27 5.00 -1.60
N THR A 27 9.61 5.91 -0.89
CA THR A 27 9.49 5.82 0.58
C THR A 27 8.77 4.55 1.01
N TRP A 28 7.70 4.17 0.31
CA TRP A 28 6.97 2.95 0.59
C TRP A 28 7.78 1.69 0.26
N GLY A 29 8.47 1.68 -0.88
CA GLY A 29 9.40 0.61 -1.25
C GLY A 29 10.51 0.42 -0.21
N THR A 30 11.16 1.50 0.20
CA THR A 30 12.18 1.50 1.26
C THR A 30 11.58 1.04 2.59
N TYR A 31 10.38 1.50 2.96
CA TYR A 31 9.67 1.04 4.15
C TYR A 31 9.46 -0.48 4.14
N THR A 32 8.97 -1.04 3.02
CA THR A 32 8.72 -2.49 2.91
C THR A 32 10.02 -3.30 3.03
N TRP A 33 11.11 -2.78 2.49
CA TRP A 33 12.43 -3.39 2.58
C TRP A 33 12.98 -3.35 4.01
N LEU A 34 12.92 -2.19 4.68
CA LEU A 34 13.31 -2.05 6.08
C LEU A 34 12.47 -2.94 7.00
N LYS A 35 11.16 -3.02 6.76
CA LYS A 35 10.24 -3.88 7.53
C LYS A 35 10.59 -5.36 7.40
N LYS A 36 11.03 -5.78 6.21
CA LYS A 36 11.52 -7.14 5.96
C LYS A 36 12.85 -7.42 6.68
N LEU A 37 13.72 -6.43 6.81
CA LEU A 37 14.99 -6.54 7.54
C LEU A 37 14.80 -6.51 9.08
N ALA A 38 13.73 -5.88 9.57
CA ALA A 38 13.47 -5.71 10.98
C ALA A 38 13.21 -7.05 11.69
N ARG A 39 13.97 -7.32 12.77
CA ARG A 39 13.86 -8.55 13.59
C ARG A 39 12.83 -8.46 14.73
N LEU A 40 12.23 -7.29 14.95
CA LEU A 40 11.27 -7.03 16.05
C LEU A 40 9.91 -7.69 15.84
N PRO A 41 9.28 -8.32 16.86
CA PRO A 41 7.92 -8.86 16.72
C PRO A 41 6.96 -7.85 16.05
N PRO A 42 6.04 -8.27 15.17
CA PRO A 42 5.24 -7.35 14.35
C PRO A 42 4.51 -6.25 15.13
N TRP A 43 3.92 -6.62 16.26
CA TRP A 43 3.22 -5.70 17.17
C TRP A 43 4.18 -4.70 17.83
N SER A 44 5.30 -5.17 18.39
CA SER A 44 6.31 -4.31 19.01
C SER A 44 6.97 -3.37 17.99
N GLY A 45 7.22 -3.86 16.77
CA GLY A 45 7.76 -3.07 15.68
C GLY A 45 6.82 -1.96 15.23
N LEU A 46 5.52 -2.27 15.07
CA LEU A 46 4.51 -1.26 14.74
C LEU A 46 4.30 -0.22 15.84
N PHE A 47 4.31 -0.64 17.11
CA PHE A 47 4.24 0.28 18.23
C PHE A 47 5.43 1.24 18.22
N LEU A 48 6.65 0.72 18.06
CA LEU A 48 7.86 1.54 18.01
C LEU A 48 7.85 2.50 16.80
N GLU A 49 7.46 2.02 15.62
CA GLU A 49 7.31 2.87 14.43
C GLU A 49 6.31 4.00 14.67
N SER A 50 5.15 3.68 15.25
CA SER A 50 4.11 4.66 15.57
C SER A 50 4.58 5.66 16.62
N LEU A 51 5.33 5.21 17.63
CA LEU A 51 5.90 6.06 18.67
C LEU A 51 6.94 7.02 18.10
N VAL A 52 7.86 6.51 17.28
CA VAL A 52 8.89 7.33 16.62
C VAL A 52 8.26 8.36 15.70
N LEU A 53 7.29 7.96 14.87
CA LEU A 53 6.55 8.88 13.99
C LEU A 53 5.78 9.93 14.81
N GLY A 54 5.14 9.54 15.91
CA GLY A 54 4.44 10.46 16.81
C GLY A 54 5.37 11.51 17.41
N VAL A 55 6.54 11.09 17.90
CA VAL A 55 7.55 12.00 18.46
C VAL A 55 8.12 12.92 17.36
N LEU A 56 8.36 12.40 16.16
CA LEU A 56 8.91 13.19 15.06
C LEU A 56 7.90 14.21 14.48
N LEU A 57 6.60 13.92 14.59
CA LEU A 57 5.52 14.81 14.18
C LEU A 57 5.25 15.94 15.19
N MET A 58 5.59 15.76 16.47
CA MET A 58 5.37 16.78 17.51
C MET A 58 6.00 18.15 17.18
N PRO A 59 7.30 18.25 16.79
CA PRO A 59 7.90 19.51 16.38
C PRO A 59 7.19 20.18 15.20
N LEU A 60 6.72 19.38 14.23
CA LEU A 60 5.99 19.89 13.06
C LEU A 60 4.66 20.51 13.48
N ILE A 61 3.91 19.83 14.35
CA ILE A 61 2.63 20.32 14.89
C ILE A 61 2.83 21.62 15.67
N LEU A 62 3.92 21.73 16.44
CA LEU A 62 4.26 22.94 17.19
C LEU A 62 4.76 24.09 16.30
N TRP A 63 5.42 23.77 15.17
CA TRP A 63 5.93 24.75 14.22
C TRP A 63 4.84 25.34 13.32
N VAL A 64 3.87 24.53 12.92
CA VAL A 64 2.73 24.97 12.11
C VAL A 64 1.81 25.86 12.97
N SER A 65 1.95 27.18 12.80
CA SER A 65 1.22 28.20 13.58
C SER A 65 -0.23 28.38 13.15
N THR A 66 -0.64 27.76 12.04
CA THR A 66 -2.05 27.65 11.68
C THR A 66 -2.68 26.60 12.59
N PRO A 67 -3.81 26.88 13.27
CA PRO A 67 -4.61 25.83 13.85
C PRO A 67 -4.78 24.76 12.77
N VAL A 68 -4.52 23.48 13.10
CA VAL A 68 -4.99 22.39 12.25
C VAL A 68 -6.51 22.51 12.32
N ALA A 69 -7.08 23.33 11.43
CA ALA A 69 -8.42 23.89 11.57
C ALA A 69 -9.49 22.80 11.65
N GLY A 70 -9.13 21.60 11.18
CA GLY A 70 -9.96 20.41 11.24
C GLY A 70 -9.78 19.50 12.46
N ILE A 71 -8.93 19.78 13.45
CA ILE A 71 -8.85 18.96 14.69
C ILE A 71 -9.54 19.66 15.87
N ALA A 72 -9.26 20.94 16.08
CA ALA A 72 -9.90 21.72 17.15
C ALA A 72 -11.41 21.97 16.91
N ALA A 73 -11.86 21.80 15.66
CA ALA A 73 -13.26 21.93 15.26
C ALA A 73 -14.02 20.59 15.20
N LEU A 74 -13.39 19.45 15.52
CA LEU A 74 -14.05 18.14 15.49
C LEU A 74 -15.09 18.03 16.59
N GLY A 75 -16.26 17.51 16.25
CA GLY A 75 -17.23 17.07 17.25
C GLY A 75 -16.72 15.83 18.01
N SER A 76 -17.39 15.48 19.10
CA SER A 76 -17.12 14.23 19.84
C SER A 76 -17.30 12.98 18.97
N ALA A 77 -18.27 13.00 18.05
CA ALA A 77 -18.51 11.94 17.09
C ALA A 77 -17.37 11.79 16.07
N ASP A 78 -16.90 12.89 15.47
CA ASP A 78 -15.82 12.86 14.49
C ASP A 78 -14.49 12.45 15.13
N THR A 79 -14.27 12.85 16.38
CA THR A 79 -13.12 12.41 17.17
C THR A 79 -13.15 10.90 17.41
N ALA A 80 -14.32 10.35 17.75
CA ALA A 80 -14.49 8.90 17.91
C ALA A 80 -14.26 8.14 16.59
N LEU A 81 -14.77 8.67 15.47
CA LEU A 81 -14.52 8.10 14.14
C LEU A 81 -13.03 8.15 13.76
N LEU A 82 -12.34 9.25 14.07
CA LEU A 82 -10.91 9.41 13.82
C LEU A 82 -10.08 8.38 14.60
N LEU A 83 -10.40 8.15 15.88
CA LEU A 83 -9.77 7.12 16.70
C LEU A 83 -10.04 5.71 16.15
N LEU A 84 -11.28 5.46 15.72
CA LEU A 84 -11.65 4.19 15.07
C LEU A 84 -10.90 3.97 13.75
N CYS A 85 -10.69 5.00 12.93
CA CYS A 85 -9.89 4.90 11.71
C CYS A 85 -8.45 4.44 12.01
N GLY A 86 -7.84 4.96 13.09
CA GLY A 86 -6.53 4.50 13.56
C GLY A 86 -6.55 3.01 13.95
N ALA A 87 -7.54 2.60 14.75
CA ALA A 87 -7.71 1.21 15.16
C ALA A 87 -7.92 0.24 13.97
N VAL A 88 -8.77 0.64 13.02
CA VAL A 88 -9.04 -0.14 11.81
C VAL A 88 -7.79 -0.24 10.92
N SER A 89 -6.96 0.80 10.88
CA SER A 89 -5.72 0.83 10.07
C SER A 89 -4.59 -0.01 10.67
N LEU A 90 -4.58 -0.23 11.99
CA LEU A 90 -3.57 -1.06 12.65
C LEU A 90 -3.64 -2.54 12.22
N LEU A 91 -4.84 -3.05 11.97
CA LEU A 91 -5.05 -4.43 11.52
C LEU A 91 -4.33 -4.77 10.22
N PRO A 92 -4.56 -4.07 9.09
CA PRO A 92 -3.86 -4.35 7.84
C PRO A 92 -2.36 -4.09 7.94
N LEU A 93 -1.91 -3.09 8.71
CA LEU A 93 -0.48 -2.85 8.95
C LEU A 93 0.18 -3.99 9.73
N ALA A 94 -0.52 -4.56 10.72
CA ALA A 94 -0.06 -5.75 11.45
C ALA A 94 0.06 -6.94 10.52
N LEU A 95 -1.00 -7.26 9.76
CA LEU A 95 -1.00 -8.34 8.77
C LEU A 95 0.11 -8.16 7.73
N PHE A 96 0.33 -6.94 7.25
CA PHE A 96 1.43 -6.60 6.36
C PHE A 96 2.79 -6.87 7.01
N SER A 97 2.97 -6.49 8.27
CA SER A 97 4.19 -6.75 9.03
C SER A 97 4.47 -8.25 9.22
N PHE A 98 3.42 -9.06 9.40
CA PHE A 98 3.54 -10.52 9.42
C PHE A 98 3.93 -11.07 8.04
N ALA A 99 3.30 -10.58 6.97
CA ALA A 99 3.54 -11.03 5.60
C ALA A 99 4.94 -10.66 5.09
N ALA A 100 5.43 -9.47 5.42
CA ALA A 100 6.74 -8.94 4.99
C ALA A 100 7.92 -9.87 5.30
N ARG A 101 7.80 -10.68 6.35
CA ARG A 101 8.82 -11.63 6.80
C ARG A 101 8.83 -12.94 6.02
N ARG A 102 7.69 -13.31 5.44
CA ARG A 102 7.47 -14.62 4.81
C ARG A 102 7.45 -14.56 3.29
N LEU A 103 7.09 -13.40 2.72
CA LEU A 103 6.92 -13.24 1.29
C LEU A 103 8.16 -12.60 0.63
N PRO A 104 8.51 -13.00 -0.61
CA PRO A 104 9.52 -12.30 -1.40
C PRO A 104 9.08 -10.86 -1.70
N LEU A 105 10.05 -9.96 -1.93
CA LEU A 105 9.76 -8.53 -2.16
C LEU A 105 8.90 -8.30 -3.42
N SER A 106 9.05 -9.13 -4.45
CA SER A 106 8.23 -9.10 -5.67
C SER A 106 6.75 -9.33 -5.38
N VAL A 107 6.43 -10.37 -4.59
CA VAL A 107 5.04 -10.68 -4.18
C VAL A 107 4.50 -9.58 -3.27
N MET A 108 5.31 -9.04 -2.35
CA MET A 108 4.93 -7.91 -1.50
C MET A 108 4.55 -6.67 -2.31
N GLY A 109 5.30 -6.34 -3.35
CA GLY A 109 4.99 -5.23 -4.25
C GLY A 109 3.67 -5.43 -4.99
N LEU A 110 3.41 -6.64 -5.48
CA LEU A 110 2.16 -6.95 -6.19
C LEU A 110 0.94 -7.01 -5.25
N MET A 111 1.11 -7.45 -4.01
CA MET A 111 0.05 -7.45 -2.99
C MET A 111 -0.41 -6.05 -2.60
N GLN A 112 0.40 -5.01 -2.83
CA GLN A 112 -0.02 -3.63 -2.56
C GLN A 112 -1.14 -3.16 -3.50
N PHE A 113 -1.31 -3.81 -4.65
CA PHE A 113 -2.42 -3.52 -5.56
C PHE A 113 -3.80 -3.93 -5.01
N VAL A 114 -3.86 -4.67 -3.89
CA VAL A 114 -5.13 -4.91 -3.19
C VAL A 114 -5.78 -3.60 -2.76
N LEU A 115 -5.00 -2.63 -2.29
CA LEU A 115 -5.52 -1.34 -1.82
C LEU A 115 -6.25 -0.55 -2.92
N PRO A 116 -5.63 -0.27 -4.10
CA PRO A 116 -6.35 0.40 -5.17
C PRO A 116 -7.53 -0.44 -5.70
N LEU A 117 -7.48 -1.77 -5.61
CA LEU A 117 -8.60 -2.64 -5.98
C LEU A 117 -9.81 -2.42 -5.04
N THR A 118 -9.58 -2.44 -3.72
CA THR A 118 -10.64 -2.20 -2.74
C THR A 118 -11.16 -0.77 -2.81
N GLN A 119 -10.28 0.21 -3.02
CA GLN A 119 -10.69 1.61 -3.23
C GLN A 119 -11.55 1.77 -4.49
N PHE A 120 -11.21 1.10 -5.59
CA PHE A 120 -12.03 1.11 -6.81
C PHE A 120 -13.43 0.53 -6.55
N PHE A 121 -13.50 -0.60 -5.85
CA PHE A 121 -14.79 -1.20 -5.46
C PHE A 121 -15.60 -0.30 -4.53
N VAL A 122 -14.95 0.36 -3.57
CA VAL A 122 -15.61 1.32 -2.69
C VAL A 122 -16.15 2.51 -3.49
N ALA A 123 -15.35 3.07 -4.41
CA ALA A 123 -15.78 4.15 -5.29
C ALA A 123 -16.99 3.77 -6.16
N LEU A 124 -17.01 2.56 -6.69
CA LEU A 124 -18.10 2.07 -7.53
C LEU A 124 -19.37 1.75 -6.71
N MET A 125 -19.24 0.98 -5.62
CA MET A 125 -20.38 0.46 -4.87
C MET A 125 -20.97 1.45 -3.86
N PHE A 126 -20.12 2.19 -3.14
CA PHE A 126 -20.58 3.10 -2.08
C PHE A 126 -20.75 4.53 -2.57
N TYR A 127 -19.85 5.01 -3.43
CA TYR A 127 -19.90 6.38 -3.95
C TYR A 127 -20.59 6.51 -5.31
N GLY A 128 -20.94 5.39 -5.96
CA GLY A 128 -21.64 5.39 -7.24
C GLY A 128 -20.87 6.07 -8.38
N GLN A 129 -19.54 6.16 -8.27
CA GLN A 129 -18.73 6.84 -9.27
C GLN A 129 -18.63 6.00 -10.54
N ILE A 130 -18.95 6.61 -11.68
CA ILE A 130 -18.82 5.96 -12.98
C ILE A 130 -17.34 6.00 -13.38
N PRO A 131 -16.65 4.85 -13.46
CA PRO A 131 -15.24 4.83 -13.81
C PRO A 131 -15.05 5.25 -15.27
N SER A 132 -14.00 6.02 -15.53
CA SER A 132 -13.58 6.32 -16.89
C SER A 132 -13.11 5.04 -17.60
N HIS A 133 -13.14 5.04 -18.94
CA HIS A 133 -12.66 3.88 -19.72
C HIS A 133 -11.19 3.55 -19.39
N GLY A 134 -10.35 4.57 -19.18
CA GLY A 134 -8.96 4.39 -18.77
C GLY A 134 -8.82 3.74 -17.39
N ALA A 135 -9.65 4.14 -16.42
CA ALA A 135 -9.65 3.54 -15.08
C ALA A 135 -10.07 2.06 -15.11
N MET A 136 -11.06 1.70 -15.94
CA MET A 136 -11.47 0.30 -16.14
C MET A 136 -10.36 -0.55 -16.75
N LEU A 137 -9.65 -0.04 -17.76
CA LEU A 137 -8.52 -0.74 -18.37
C LEU A 137 -7.37 -0.94 -17.37
N ALA A 138 -7.02 0.12 -16.61
CA ALA A 138 -6.00 0.02 -15.58
C ALA A 138 -6.38 -1.01 -14.50
N PHE A 139 -7.63 -0.99 -14.06
CA PHE A 139 -8.17 -1.97 -13.10
C PHE A 139 -8.08 -3.41 -13.65
N ALA A 140 -8.47 -3.64 -14.91
CA ALA A 140 -8.42 -4.97 -15.53
C ALA A 140 -6.98 -5.52 -15.61
N LEU A 141 -6.01 -4.67 -15.96
CA LEU A 141 -4.59 -5.06 -16.00
C LEU A 141 -4.05 -5.40 -14.61
N ILE A 142 -4.39 -4.59 -13.60
CA ILE A 142 -3.99 -4.83 -12.21
C ILE A 142 -4.62 -6.14 -11.71
N ALA A 143 -5.90 -6.35 -11.95
CA ALA A 143 -6.62 -7.57 -11.56
C ALA A 143 -6.01 -8.82 -12.20
N LEU A 144 -5.64 -8.75 -13.49
CA LEU A 144 -4.96 -9.84 -14.18
C LEU A 144 -3.58 -10.13 -13.57
N ALA A 145 -2.77 -9.10 -13.32
CA ALA A 145 -1.46 -9.26 -12.70
C ALA A 145 -1.56 -9.91 -11.31
N MET A 146 -2.54 -9.49 -10.50
CA MET A 146 -2.80 -10.10 -9.20
C MET A 146 -3.23 -11.56 -9.30
N LEU A 147 -4.12 -11.89 -10.26
CA LEU A 147 -4.57 -13.25 -10.48
C LEU A 147 -3.39 -14.18 -10.85
N LEU A 148 -2.47 -13.70 -11.69
CA LEU A 148 -1.26 -14.46 -12.06
C LEU A 148 -0.37 -14.75 -10.85
N VAL A 149 -0.17 -13.79 -9.95
CA VAL A 149 0.62 -13.97 -8.72
C VAL A 149 -0.03 -15.01 -7.79
N ILE A 150 -1.35 -14.97 -7.66
CA ILE A 150 -2.10 -15.92 -6.84
C ILE A 150 -2.00 -17.34 -7.44
N LEU A 151 -2.04 -17.45 -8.77
CA LEU A 151 -1.98 -18.72 -9.49
C LEU A 151 -0.55 -19.26 -9.71
N GLU A 152 0.49 -18.44 -9.51
CA GLU A 152 1.89 -18.83 -9.72
C GLU A 152 2.28 -20.14 -9.00
N PRO A 153 1.96 -20.36 -7.71
CA PRO A 153 2.26 -21.63 -7.02
C PRO A 153 1.55 -22.84 -7.63
N LEU A 154 0.33 -22.66 -8.13
CA LEU A 154 -0.47 -23.71 -8.78
C LEU A 154 0.06 -24.03 -10.18
N LEU A 155 0.32 -23.00 -10.98
CA LEU A 155 0.83 -23.14 -12.35
C LEU A 155 2.21 -23.79 -12.37
N THR A 156 3.09 -23.40 -11.45
CA THR A 156 4.42 -24.03 -11.32
C THR A 156 4.30 -25.50 -10.91
N THR A 157 3.43 -25.83 -9.96
CA THR A 157 3.19 -27.23 -9.56
C THR A 157 2.64 -28.08 -10.71
N ILE A 158 1.65 -27.57 -11.46
CA ILE A 158 1.08 -28.28 -12.62
C ILE A 158 2.13 -28.45 -13.73
N PHE A 159 2.92 -27.41 -14.01
CA PHE A 159 3.94 -27.44 -15.06
C PHE A 159 5.08 -28.41 -14.73
N PHE A 160 5.55 -28.46 -13.48
CA PHE A 160 6.55 -29.44 -13.04
C PHE A 160 6.01 -30.87 -12.99
N LYS A 161 4.73 -31.05 -12.60
CA LYS A 161 4.04 -32.35 -12.69
C LYS A 161 3.89 -32.82 -14.13
N ALA A 162 3.55 -31.91 -15.06
CA ALA A 162 3.44 -32.21 -16.49
C ALA A 162 4.80 -32.53 -17.15
N LYS A 163 5.91 -32.07 -16.58
CA LYS A 163 7.28 -32.35 -17.05
C LYS A 163 7.87 -33.66 -16.49
N GLY A 164 7.12 -34.40 -15.67
CA GLY A 164 7.50 -35.73 -15.18
C GLY A 164 8.63 -35.75 -14.14
N VAL A 165 8.86 -34.66 -13.39
CA VAL A 165 9.98 -34.54 -12.43
C VAL A 165 9.55 -34.72 -10.97
N VAL A 166 8.25 -34.82 -10.69
CA VAL A 166 7.75 -35.12 -9.34
C VAL A 166 7.17 -36.52 -9.36
N GLU A 167 8.02 -37.50 -9.12
CA GLU A 167 7.62 -38.85 -8.72
C GLU A 167 7.46 -38.83 -7.20
N ASP A 168 6.32 -39.34 -6.73
CA ASP A 168 5.83 -39.23 -5.36
C ASP A 168 6.86 -39.76 -4.34
N ALA A 169 7.20 -38.95 -3.34
CA ALA A 169 7.84 -39.38 -2.10
C ALA A 169 7.38 -38.49 -0.92
#